data_AF-I4G5J7-F1
#
_entry.id   AF-I4G5J7-F1
#
_cell.length_a   1.000
_cell.length_b   1.000
_cell.length_c   1.000
_cell.angle_alpha   90.00
_cell.angle_beta   90.00
_cell.angle_gamma   90.00
#
_symmetry.space_group_name_H-M   'P 1'
#
loop_
_entity.id
_entity.type
_entity.pdbx_description
1 polymer ?
#
loop_
_entity_poly.entity_id
_entity_poly.type
_entity_poly.pdbx_seq_one_letter_code
_entity_poly.pdbx_strand_id
1 'polypeptide(L)'
;MRSLEELGYLVDYKLLNAKDFGVPQNRERIIIIATQNKKFNFNSLKYTSPIPKLRDFLSPQGNFEYLDKKEYTLIDNPTLQPSGLIFVGYRNKTIWKKGIRPNTEHLSRVHHQPNRIYSIDGVHPTIPSQETSGRFFIYIPEQDQVRKLTIQECYRLMKFPDSFQIHPNLAESYKQVGNSVCIPMIQELAIAIKKHIFETNSRVSLKEFSLSRQNIQLEIIGLNFMNHKEKLLEIYDQSLNLDDRQPLPPQPYQNYIQQIATNCSKQKGVYTVLITLLVHKILYPNQDIRYHQTNLPGGFSGRTIDTQYITPTLKQLGLPAMAESGWLTRSLEQPFPYTLDYQGKISNQKTKDAFLGLIDFIETNPPQAEVILRLLLHQVNQIIQTQKIKILKIDNPEPFDINTLSSCLENHFSFNYQTRGASKLPVLALYAIYQRLIIEVERYKYCTLKALGSHTASDLTSGSAGDIEIFDKNKQLIEVIEIKHGKYIDLQILRIAKDKIIKFNPRRYYILSSFDVKPTEVELIMSEIQTIKNNHGCQIITNGIIPTIKYYLRLISSPEEFVNSYSHLIEIDSELQTIHKLKWNEILSNLISPIEQI
;
A
#
# COMPACT_ATOMS: atom_id res chain seq x y z
N MET A 1 12.03 -16.45 -1.76
CA MET A 1 13.00 -17.57 -1.91
C MET A 1 12.92 -18.11 -3.33
N ARG A 2 11.76 -18.62 -3.78
CA ARG A 2 11.54 -19.05 -5.18
C ARG A 2 12.03 -18.06 -6.26
N SER A 3 11.68 -16.78 -6.16
CA SER A 3 12.16 -15.78 -7.13
C SER A 3 13.69 -15.62 -7.18
N LEU A 4 14.41 -15.89 -6.08
CA LEU A 4 15.87 -15.86 -6.05
C LEU A 4 16.43 -17.17 -6.63
N GLU A 5 15.77 -18.30 -6.37
CA GLU A 5 16.11 -19.61 -6.94
C GLU A 5 15.92 -19.64 -8.47
N GLU A 6 14.84 -19.03 -8.98
CA GLU A 6 14.59 -18.83 -10.41
C GLU A 6 15.65 -17.96 -11.08
N LEU A 7 16.21 -16.99 -10.35
CA LEU A 7 17.35 -16.17 -10.79
C LEU A 7 18.69 -16.91 -10.69
N GLY A 8 18.69 -18.19 -10.32
CA GLY A 8 19.89 -19.03 -10.23
C GLY A 8 20.65 -18.91 -8.91
N TYR A 9 20.04 -18.39 -7.84
CA TYR A 9 20.67 -18.35 -6.52
C TYR A 9 20.28 -19.56 -5.66
N LEU A 10 21.25 -20.11 -4.95
CA LEU A 10 21.02 -20.97 -3.80
C LEU A 10 20.65 -20.09 -2.61
N VAL A 11 19.49 -20.37 -1.99
CA VAL A 11 18.93 -19.54 -0.92
C VAL A 11 18.90 -20.33 0.39
N ASP A 12 19.57 -19.80 1.41
CA ASP A 12 19.52 -20.32 2.77
C ASP A 12 18.98 -19.22 3.70
N TYR A 13 18.20 -19.61 4.72
CA TYR A 13 17.65 -18.66 5.68
C TYR A 13 17.57 -19.22 7.09
N LYS A 14 17.62 -18.34 8.09
CA LYS A 14 17.42 -18.69 9.50
C LYS A 14 16.83 -17.51 10.27
N LEU A 15 15.97 -17.81 11.24
CA LEU A 15 15.58 -16.84 12.25
C LEU A 15 16.71 -16.74 13.29
N LEU A 16 17.29 -15.56 13.45
CA LEU A 16 18.33 -15.28 14.43
C LEU A 16 17.84 -14.26 15.44
N ASN A 17 18.21 -14.42 16.70
CA ASN A 17 17.90 -13.46 17.76
C ASN A 17 19.16 -12.71 18.18
N ALA A 18 19.10 -11.38 18.23
CA ALA A 18 20.24 -10.55 18.61
C ALA A 18 20.84 -10.94 19.96
N LYS A 19 20.01 -11.39 20.92
CA LYS A 19 20.49 -11.78 22.25
C LYS A 19 21.52 -12.91 22.24
N ASP A 20 21.48 -13.76 21.22
CA ASP A 20 22.41 -14.88 21.07
C ASP A 20 23.79 -14.43 20.54
N PHE A 21 23.97 -13.14 20.26
CA PHE A 21 25.20 -12.53 19.73
C PHE A 21 25.78 -11.46 20.65
N GLY A 22 25.61 -11.62 21.97
CA GLY A 22 26.34 -10.80 22.95
C GLY A 22 25.74 -9.41 23.18
N VAL A 23 24.43 -9.26 23.00
CA VAL A 23 23.67 -8.05 23.38
C VAL A 23 22.44 -8.38 24.22
N PRO A 24 21.98 -7.52 25.13
CA PRO A 24 20.84 -7.82 25.99
C PRO A 24 19.54 -7.36 25.33
N GLN A 25 19.25 -7.79 24.10
CA GLN A 25 18.02 -7.41 23.40
C GLN A 25 17.34 -8.60 22.71
N ASN A 26 16.09 -8.87 23.07
CA ASN A 26 15.25 -9.85 22.38
C ASN A 26 14.75 -9.26 21.06
N ARG A 27 15.50 -9.50 19.98
CA ARG A 27 15.25 -8.99 18.62
C ARG A 27 15.47 -10.10 17.60
N GLU A 28 14.39 -10.75 17.21
CA GLU A 28 14.40 -11.79 16.19
C GLU A 28 14.34 -11.19 14.78
N ARG A 29 15.21 -11.66 13.89
CA ARG A 29 15.27 -11.26 12.48
C ARG A 29 15.44 -12.48 11.60
N ILE A 30 14.67 -12.53 10.52
CA ILE A 30 14.92 -13.49 9.44
C ILE A 30 16.13 -13.01 8.65
N ILE A 31 17.14 -13.85 8.54
CA ILE A 31 18.32 -13.62 7.72
C ILE A 31 18.23 -14.53 6.51
N ILE A 32 18.35 -13.94 5.32
CA ILE A 32 18.31 -14.65 4.03
C ILE A 32 19.65 -14.41 3.35
N ILE A 33 20.34 -15.48 3.01
CA ILE A 33 21.60 -15.45 2.26
C ILE A 33 21.36 -16.17 0.95
N ALA A 34 21.53 -15.44 -0.15
CA ALA A 34 21.39 -15.96 -1.51
C ALA A 34 22.74 -15.86 -2.21
N THR A 35 23.27 -16.98 -2.71
CA THR A 35 24.54 -17.00 -3.45
C THR A 35 24.40 -17.81 -4.73
N GLN A 36 25.18 -17.49 -5.77
CA GLN A 36 25.05 -18.16 -7.06
C GLN A 36 25.54 -19.62 -7.02
N ASN A 37 26.57 -19.91 -6.23
CA ASN A 37 27.35 -21.16 -6.40
C ASN A 37 27.51 -22.00 -5.12
N LYS A 38 27.19 -21.47 -3.94
CA LYS A 38 27.45 -22.16 -2.66
C LYS A 38 26.30 -21.99 -1.66
N LYS A 39 25.89 -23.08 -0.99
CA LYS A 39 24.98 -22.96 0.16
C LYS A 39 25.70 -22.36 1.36
N PHE A 40 24.98 -21.57 2.13
CA PHE A 40 25.44 -21.01 3.39
C PHE A 40 24.93 -21.83 4.57
N ASN A 41 25.85 -22.34 5.39
CA ASN A 41 25.50 -23.07 6.60
C ASN A 41 25.47 -22.17 7.84
N PHE A 42 24.26 -21.83 8.30
CA PHE A 42 24.03 -21.05 9.52
C PHE A 42 24.48 -21.72 10.82
N ASN A 43 24.76 -23.03 10.83
CA ASN A 43 25.27 -23.72 12.03
C ASN A 43 26.74 -23.39 12.32
N SER A 44 27.42 -22.68 11.41
CA SER A 44 28.78 -22.18 11.63
C SER A 44 28.85 -20.92 12.49
N LEU A 45 27.71 -20.25 12.71
CA LEU A 45 27.65 -19.02 13.48
C LEU A 45 28.02 -19.29 14.94
N LYS A 46 28.86 -18.44 15.49
CA LYS A 46 29.22 -18.46 16.91
C LYS A 46 28.20 -17.69 17.73
N TYR A 47 27.54 -18.41 18.63
CA TYR A 47 26.62 -17.83 19.61
C TYR A 47 27.37 -17.49 20.90
N THR A 48 26.96 -16.39 21.54
CA THR A 48 27.53 -15.93 22.81
C THR A 48 26.72 -16.48 23.97
N SER A 49 27.40 -17.06 24.96
CA SER A 49 26.81 -17.54 26.21
C SER A 49 27.78 -17.24 27.38
N PRO A 50 27.29 -16.75 28.53
CA PRO A 50 25.89 -16.43 28.82
C PRO A 50 25.40 -15.19 28.06
N ILE A 51 24.07 -15.06 27.90
CA ILE A 51 23.45 -13.85 27.35
C ILE A 51 23.69 -12.71 28.36
N PRO A 52 24.24 -11.57 27.95
CA PRO A 52 24.48 -10.46 28.87
C PRO A 52 23.16 -9.84 29.35
N LYS A 53 23.22 -9.13 30.48
CA LYS A 53 22.05 -8.46 31.04
C LYS A 53 21.99 -7.02 30.58
N LEU A 54 20.80 -6.43 30.63
CA LEU A 54 20.58 -5.02 30.27
C LEU A 54 21.44 -4.09 31.12
N ARG A 55 21.61 -4.38 32.43
CA ARG A 55 22.46 -3.60 33.36
C ARG A 55 23.89 -3.36 32.84
N ASP A 56 24.46 -4.32 32.11
CA ASP A 56 25.85 -4.25 31.62
C ASP A 56 26.03 -3.26 30.46
N PHE A 57 24.92 -2.72 29.93
CA PHE A 57 24.88 -1.85 28.75
C PHE A 57 24.34 -0.45 29.08
N LEU A 58 24.05 -0.17 30.36
CA LEU A 58 23.57 1.12 30.81
C LEU A 58 24.74 2.10 31.05
N SER A 59 24.48 3.39 30.88
CA SER A 59 25.45 4.41 31.24
C SER A 59 25.53 4.52 32.76
N PRO A 60 26.74 4.55 33.37
CA PRO A 60 26.88 4.67 34.82
C PRO A 60 26.52 6.08 35.33
N GLN A 61 26.63 7.09 34.46
CA GLN A 61 26.33 8.49 34.76
C GLN A 61 25.66 9.14 33.54
N GLY A 62 24.80 10.12 33.78
CA GLY A 62 24.09 10.84 32.73
C GLY A 62 22.87 11.60 33.27
N ASN A 63 22.29 12.46 32.43
CA ASN A 63 21.01 13.09 32.73
C ASN A 63 19.88 12.10 32.42
N PHE A 64 19.34 11.45 33.46
CA PHE A 64 18.34 10.40 33.33
C PHE A 64 16.93 10.92 33.64
N GLU A 65 15.95 10.49 32.83
CA GLU A 65 14.53 10.76 33.07
C GLU A 65 13.95 9.65 33.96
N TYR A 66 13.84 9.93 35.27
CA TYR A 66 13.19 9.06 36.25
C TYR A 66 11.69 9.32 36.31
N LEU A 67 10.90 8.27 36.56
CA LEU A 67 9.46 8.38 36.82
C LEU A 67 9.19 8.56 38.31
N ASP A 68 8.22 9.41 38.65
CA ASP A 68 7.70 9.47 40.02
C ASP A 68 7.03 8.15 40.41
N LYS A 69 7.05 7.78 41.70
CA LYS A 69 6.38 6.55 42.21
C LYS A 69 4.89 6.46 41.84
N LYS A 70 4.20 7.60 41.72
CA LYS A 70 2.79 7.67 41.29
C LYS A 70 2.59 7.34 39.80
N GLU A 71 3.62 7.45 38.98
CA GLU A 71 3.57 7.26 37.52
C GLU A 71 3.71 5.80 37.08
N TYR A 72 3.92 4.85 37.99
CA TYR A 72 4.00 3.43 37.64
C TYR A 72 3.51 2.52 38.76
N THR A 73 3.23 1.28 38.40
CA THR A 73 2.83 0.19 39.30
C THR A 73 3.74 -0.99 39.03
N LEU A 74 4.48 -1.43 40.06
CA LEU A 74 5.22 -2.69 40.00
C LEU A 74 4.29 -3.83 40.44
N ILE A 75 4.46 -5.01 39.84
CA ILE A 75 3.71 -6.20 40.24
C ILE A 75 4.47 -6.94 41.35
N ASP A 76 3.73 -7.57 42.27
CA ASP A 76 4.32 -8.30 43.40
C ASP A 76 5.21 -9.46 42.95
N ASN A 77 4.87 -10.07 41.80
CA ASN A 77 5.58 -11.23 41.25
C ASN A 77 6.09 -10.95 39.83
N PRO A 78 7.32 -10.40 39.68
CA PRO A 78 7.98 -10.27 38.39
C PRO A 78 7.98 -11.56 37.57
N THR A 79 7.71 -11.46 36.28
CA THR A 79 7.61 -12.62 35.39
C THR A 79 8.85 -12.70 34.48
N LEU A 80 9.68 -13.72 34.68
CA LEU A 80 10.72 -14.09 33.71
C LEU A 80 10.09 -14.83 32.52
N GLN A 81 10.26 -14.28 31.33
CA GLN A 81 9.75 -14.85 30.09
C GLN A 81 10.81 -15.75 29.43
N PRO A 82 10.41 -16.72 28.58
CA PRO A 82 11.36 -17.51 27.77
C PRO A 82 12.29 -16.67 26.89
N SER A 83 11.85 -15.46 26.54
CA SER A 83 12.65 -14.47 25.81
C SER A 83 13.84 -13.93 26.62
N GLY A 84 13.89 -14.13 27.94
CA GLY A 84 14.84 -13.52 28.87
C GLY A 84 14.37 -12.15 29.40
N LEU A 85 13.19 -11.68 28.99
CA LEU A 85 12.58 -10.46 29.52
C LEU A 85 12.09 -10.70 30.94
N ILE A 86 12.39 -9.79 31.86
CA ILE A 86 11.82 -9.81 33.22
C ILE A 86 10.80 -8.68 33.30
N PHE A 87 9.52 -9.04 33.19
CA PHE A 87 8.43 -8.09 33.25
C PHE A 87 8.11 -7.75 34.72
N VAL A 88 8.16 -6.46 35.08
CA VAL A 88 8.05 -6.02 36.49
C VAL A 88 6.91 -5.05 36.76
N GLY A 89 6.24 -4.50 35.74
CA GLY A 89 5.20 -3.52 36.00
C GLY A 89 4.75 -2.70 34.80
N TYR A 90 3.91 -1.70 35.07
CA TYR A 90 3.31 -0.83 34.08
C TYR A 90 3.47 0.65 34.45
N ARG A 91 3.54 1.52 33.43
CA ARG A 91 3.38 2.97 33.60
C ARG A 91 1.89 3.34 33.75
N ASN A 92 1.58 4.13 34.77
CA ASN A 92 0.26 4.68 35.09
C ASN A 92 -0.05 5.89 34.18
N LYS A 93 -0.24 5.67 32.88
CA LYS A 93 -0.69 6.71 31.93
C LYS A 93 -2.17 6.53 31.55
N THR A 94 -2.92 7.64 31.52
CA THR A 94 -4.30 7.68 31.05
C THR A 94 -4.38 7.20 29.60
N ILE A 95 -5.06 6.08 29.39
CA ILE A 95 -5.28 5.51 28.06
C ILE A 95 -6.25 6.44 27.31
N TRP A 96 -6.01 6.68 26.02
CA TRP A 96 -7.00 7.32 25.15
C TRP A 96 -8.25 6.43 25.09
N LYS A 97 -9.33 6.85 25.74
CA LYS A 97 -10.60 6.09 25.84
C LYS A 97 -11.48 6.17 24.58
N LYS A 98 -11.01 6.77 23.48
CA LYS A 98 -11.82 6.98 22.27
C LYS A 98 -11.84 5.70 21.42
N GLY A 99 -12.92 4.92 21.54
CA GLY A 99 -13.16 3.71 20.71
C GLY A 99 -13.09 2.36 21.43
N ILE A 100 -12.92 2.36 22.76
CA ILE A 100 -12.93 1.12 23.57
C ILE A 100 -14.40 0.73 23.84
N ARG A 101 -14.76 -0.54 23.58
CA ARG A 101 -16.12 -1.04 23.84
C ARG A 101 -16.35 -1.20 25.34
N PRO A 102 -17.57 -0.98 25.85
CA PRO A 102 -17.92 -1.29 27.25
C PRO A 102 -17.48 -2.73 27.61
N ASN A 103 -16.93 -2.94 28.80
CA ASN A 103 -16.44 -4.24 29.33
C ASN A 103 -15.22 -4.86 28.62
N THR A 104 -14.45 -4.09 27.83
CA THR A 104 -13.19 -4.57 27.24
C THR A 104 -11.92 -4.03 27.93
N GLU A 105 -12.09 -3.26 29.00
CA GLU A 105 -11.04 -2.52 29.71
C GLU A 105 -9.95 -3.43 30.30
N HIS A 106 -10.29 -4.68 30.60
CA HIS A 106 -9.40 -5.67 31.23
C HIS A 106 -8.61 -6.52 30.21
N LEU A 107 -8.90 -6.40 28.91
CA LEU A 107 -8.23 -7.21 27.88
C LEU A 107 -6.79 -6.74 27.65
N SER A 108 -5.81 -7.65 27.61
CA SER A 108 -4.39 -7.30 27.40
C SER A 108 -4.11 -6.57 26.07
N ARG A 109 -5.02 -6.64 25.10
CA ARG A 109 -4.98 -5.87 23.85
C ARG A 109 -5.27 -4.38 24.03
N VAL A 110 -5.95 -3.99 25.12
CA VAL A 110 -6.26 -2.59 25.49
C VAL A 110 -5.11 -1.98 26.31
N HIS A 111 -4.38 -2.81 27.06
CA HIS A 111 -3.08 -2.45 27.64
C HIS A 111 -1.96 -2.66 26.62
N HIS A 112 -1.84 -1.73 25.67
CA HIS A 112 -0.80 -1.81 24.65
C HIS A 112 0.61 -2.03 25.28
N GLN A 113 1.47 -2.73 24.53
CA GLN A 113 2.89 -2.95 24.83
C GLN A 113 3.74 -1.72 25.30
N PRO A 114 3.46 -0.44 24.95
CA PRO A 114 4.38 0.66 25.27
C PRO A 114 4.41 1.11 26.74
N ASN A 115 3.54 0.59 27.60
CA ASN A 115 3.56 0.95 29.03
C ASN A 115 4.25 -0.08 29.91
N ARG A 116 4.86 -1.13 29.35
CA ARG A 116 5.51 -2.18 30.14
C ARG A 116 6.88 -1.72 30.63
N ILE A 117 7.19 -2.09 31.86
CA ILE A 117 8.48 -1.85 32.52
C ILE A 117 9.18 -3.19 32.67
N TYR A 118 10.47 -3.23 32.31
CA TYR A 118 11.30 -4.43 32.40
C TYR A 118 12.48 -4.22 33.36
N SER A 119 12.89 -5.27 34.08
CA SER A 119 14.07 -5.21 34.94
C SER A 119 15.36 -5.18 34.12
N ILE A 120 16.34 -4.43 34.62
CA ILE A 120 17.72 -4.41 34.09
C ILE A 120 18.46 -5.76 34.27
N ASP A 121 17.91 -6.67 35.05
CA ASP A 121 18.44 -8.04 35.22
C ASP A 121 18.13 -9.00 34.09
N GLY A 122 17.20 -8.64 33.20
CA GLY A 122 16.86 -9.41 32.02
C GLY A 122 17.46 -8.81 30.75
N VAL A 123 16.89 -9.20 29.62
CA VAL A 123 17.10 -8.52 28.34
C VAL A 123 16.08 -7.39 28.15
N HIS A 124 16.30 -6.55 27.14
CA HIS A 124 15.37 -5.52 26.70
C HIS A 124 14.51 -6.00 25.50
N PRO A 125 13.25 -5.55 25.35
CA PRO A 125 12.47 -5.84 24.14
C PRO A 125 13.07 -5.23 22.88
N THR A 126 12.57 -5.62 21.71
CA THR A 126 12.95 -4.99 20.44
C THR A 126 12.61 -3.49 20.46
N ILE A 127 13.54 -2.65 20.02
CA ILE A 127 13.28 -1.22 19.76
C ILE A 127 12.59 -1.07 18.39
N PRO A 128 11.33 -0.59 18.33
CA PRO A 128 10.60 -0.38 17.08
C PRO A 128 10.95 0.94 16.40
N SER A 129 10.83 1.00 15.07
CA SER A 129 11.12 2.20 14.28
C SER A 129 10.00 3.25 14.27
N GLN A 130 8.80 2.90 14.72
CA GLN A 130 7.68 3.83 14.89
C GLN A 130 7.78 4.63 16.20
N GLU A 131 8.87 4.47 16.96
CA GLU A 131 9.12 5.24 18.17
C GLU A 131 9.63 6.65 17.83
N THR A 132 9.06 7.65 18.49
CA THR A 132 9.48 9.06 18.34
C THR A 132 9.87 9.71 19.66
N SER A 133 9.52 9.10 20.79
CA SER A 133 9.60 9.69 22.13
C SER A 133 10.45 8.87 23.12
N GLY A 134 10.82 7.64 22.76
CA GLY A 134 11.65 6.75 23.58
C GLY A 134 10.91 6.08 24.73
N ARG A 135 9.79 5.40 24.48
CA ARG A 135 8.89 4.79 25.49
C ARG A 135 9.48 3.59 26.25
N PHE A 136 10.81 3.53 26.42
CA PHE A 136 11.51 2.37 26.94
C PHE A 136 11.88 2.59 28.41
N PHE A 137 11.03 2.12 29.31
CA PHE A 137 11.21 2.27 30.75
C PHE A 137 11.75 0.99 31.38
N ILE A 138 12.76 1.17 32.23
CA ILE A 138 13.52 0.09 32.86
C ILE A 138 13.49 0.28 34.38
N TYR A 139 13.41 -0.81 35.12
CA TYR A 139 13.43 -0.83 36.58
C TYR A 139 14.81 -1.20 37.09
N ILE A 140 15.31 -0.43 38.06
CA ILE A 140 16.61 -0.60 38.73
C ILE A 140 16.33 -1.07 40.15
N PRO A 141 16.45 -2.39 40.44
CA PRO A 141 16.09 -2.95 41.74
C PRO A 141 16.85 -2.33 42.90
N GLU A 142 18.14 -2.02 42.72
CA GLU A 142 19.01 -1.50 43.78
C GLU A 142 18.63 -0.07 44.21
N GLN A 143 17.96 0.67 43.33
CA GLN A 143 17.50 2.04 43.59
C GLN A 143 16.00 2.10 43.87
N ASP A 144 15.29 0.98 43.69
CA ASP A 144 13.82 0.91 43.65
C ASP A 144 13.24 2.05 42.78
N GLN A 145 13.79 2.21 41.57
CA GLN A 145 13.45 3.32 40.68
C GLN A 145 13.21 2.85 39.24
N VAL A 146 12.31 3.54 38.55
CA VAL A 146 12.05 3.36 37.12
C VAL A 146 12.56 4.58 36.38
N ARG A 147 13.37 4.34 35.33
CA ARG A 147 13.83 5.40 34.44
C ARG A 147 13.71 5.01 32.99
N LYS A 148 13.77 6.02 32.13
CA LYS A 148 13.82 5.85 30.68
C LYS A 148 15.24 5.48 30.24
N LEU A 149 15.35 4.63 29.22
CA LEU A 149 16.59 4.47 28.47
C LEU A 149 16.91 5.76 27.71
N THR A 150 18.17 6.16 27.77
CA THR A 150 18.68 7.24 26.92
C THR A 150 18.83 6.75 25.49
N ILE A 151 18.79 7.67 24.52
CA ILE A 151 19.03 7.32 23.13
C ILE A 151 20.40 6.67 22.93
N GLN A 152 21.43 7.13 23.65
CA GLN A 152 22.77 6.54 23.60
C GLN A 152 22.77 5.09 24.08
N GLU A 153 22.05 4.79 25.16
CA GLU A 153 21.87 3.41 25.63
C GLU A 153 21.13 2.57 24.58
N CYS A 154 20.11 3.11 23.89
CA CYS A 154 19.43 2.41 22.80
C CYS A 154 20.40 1.99 21.67
N TYR A 155 21.34 2.86 21.29
CA TYR A 155 22.39 2.54 20.33
C TYR A 155 23.40 1.52 20.91
N ARG A 156 23.79 1.67 22.18
CA ARG A 156 24.70 0.75 22.87
C ARG A 156 24.14 -0.66 22.99
N LEU A 157 22.83 -0.81 23.18
CA LEU A 157 22.12 -2.11 23.17
C LEU A 157 22.28 -2.86 21.85
N MET A 158 22.58 -2.16 20.75
CA MET A 158 22.87 -2.74 19.44
C MET A 158 24.39 -2.76 19.14
N LYS A 159 25.22 -2.49 20.16
CA LYS A 159 26.69 -2.40 20.16
C LYS A 159 27.27 -1.37 19.18
N PHE A 160 26.54 -0.28 18.97
CA PHE A 160 27.15 0.89 18.33
C PHE A 160 28.25 1.46 19.25
N PRO A 161 29.40 1.90 18.70
CA PRO A 161 30.44 2.51 19.50
C PRO A 161 29.96 3.82 20.09
N ASP A 162 30.44 4.21 21.28
CA ASP A 162 30.04 5.48 21.90
C ASP A 162 30.43 6.71 21.07
N SER A 163 31.43 6.56 20.19
CA SER A 163 31.83 7.57 19.20
C SER A 163 30.91 7.67 17.98
N PHE A 164 29.88 6.82 17.88
CA PHE A 164 28.93 6.87 16.77
C PHE A 164 28.13 8.16 16.80
N GLN A 165 28.14 8.90 15.70
CA GLN A 165 27.41 10.15 15.58
C GLN A 165 25.92 9.87 15.36
N ILE A 166 25.12 10.11 16.40
CA ILE A 166 23.66 10.00 16.35
C ILE A 166 23.04 11.26 15.74
N HIS A 167 21.89 11.12 15.09
CA HIS A 167 21.19 12.24 14.49
C HIS A 167 20.73 13.25 15.57
N PRO A 168 20.87 14.57 15.35
CA PRO A 168 20.56 15.58 16.38
C PRO A 168 19.07 15.62 16.74
N ASN A 169 18.18 15.31 15.79
CA ASN A 169 16.75 15.13 16.07
C ASN A 169 16.50 13.77 16.74
N LEU A 170 15.96 13.82 17.96
CA LEU A 170 15.68 12.64 18.78
C LEU A 170 14.69 11.65 18.14
N ALA A 171 13.65 12.15 17.48
CA ALA A 171 12.63 11.29 16.85
C ALA A 171 13.22 10.52 15.65
N GLU A 172 14.03 11.19 14.82
CA GLU A 172 14.74 10.51 13.73
C GLU A 172 15.79 9.53 14.28
N SER A 173 16.48 9.86 15.38
CA SER A 173 17.39 8.94 16.05
C SER A 173 16.71 7.65 16.52
N TYR A 174 15.51 7.73 17.12
CA TYR A 174 14.72 6.55 17.50
C TYR A 174 14.29 5.70 16.30
N LYS A 175 13.83 6.36 15.24
CA LYS A 175 13.47 5.70 13.98
C LYS A 175 14.68 4.99 13.35
N GLN A 176 15.85 5.62 13.35
CA GLN A 176 17.10 5.04 12.85
C GLN A 176 17.52 3.80 13.66
N VAL A 177 17.66 3.90 14.98
CA VAL A 177 18.07 2.75 15.81
C VAL A 177 17.03 1.62 15.77
N GLY A 178 15.73 1.95 15.69
CA GLY A 178 14.67 0.96 15.56
C GLY A 178 14.70 0.18 14.24
N ASN A 179 15.07 0.84 13.14
CA ASN A 179 15.27 0.21 11.82
C ASN A 179 16.66 -0.44 11.65
N SER A 180 17.59 -0.18 12.56
CA SER A 180 18.96 -0.67 12.48
C SER A 180 19.09 -2.18 12.76
N VAL A 181 20.33 -2.67 12.67
CA VAL A 181 20.72 -4.08 12.87
C VAL A 181 21.66 -4.22 14.07
N CYS A 182 21.67 -5.40 14.69
CA CYS A 182 22.59 -5.70 15.79
C CYS A 182 24.00 -5.92 15.22
N ILE A 183 24.96 -5.08 15.59
CA ILE A 183 26.30 -5.09 14.98
C ILE A 183 27.02 -6.44 15.16
N PRO A 184 27.14 -7.03 16.37
CA PRO A 184 27.78 -8.33 16.55
C PRO A 184 27.15 -9.46 15.73
N MET A 185 25.82 -9.48 15.61
CA MET A 185 25.11 -10.47 14.81
C MET A 185 25.48 -10.36 13.33
N ILE A 186 25.50 -9.13 12.80
CA ILE A 186 25.90 -8.88 11.41
C ILE A 186 27.39 -9.13 11.19
N GLN A 187 28.24 -8.81 12.17
CA GLN A 187 29.67 -9.08 12.12
C GLN A 187 29.94 -10.59 12.05
N GLU A 188 29.28 -11.39 12.90
CA GLU A 188 29.41 -12.86 12.87
C GLU A 188 28.91 -13.44 11.54
N LEU A 189 27.78 -12.94 11.02
CA LEU A 189 27.29 -13.30 9.69
C LEU A 189 28.32 -12.96 8.60
N ALA A 190 28.91 -11.76 8.64
CA ALA A 190 29.89 -11.33 7.65
C ALA A 190 31.16 -12.19 7.70
N ILE A 191 31.65 -12.53 8.89
CA ILE A 191 32.79 -13.45 9.08
C ILE A 191 32.47 -14.84 8.51
N ALA A 192 31.30 -15.39 8.83
CA ALA A 192 30.88 -16.68 8.31
C ALA A 192 30.72 -16.67 6.79
N ILE A 193 30.14 -15.61 6.22
CA ILE A 193 30.00 -15.44 4.76
C ILE A 193 31.38 -15.36 4.11
N LYS A 194 32.29 -14.54 4.66
CA LYS A 194 33.68 -14.43 4.18
C LYS A 194 34.35 -15.81 4.13
N LYS A 195 34.29 -16.55 5.23
CA LYS A 195 34.90 -17.88 5.35
C LYS A 195 34.27 -18.89 4.37
N HIS A 196 32.95 -18.99 4.34
CA HIS A 196 32.24 -20.03 3.58
C HIS A 196 32.15 -19.75 2.09
N ILE A 197 31.96 -18.49 1.71
CA ILE A 197 31.69 -18.13 0.32
C ILE A 197 32.98 -17.70 -0.36
N PHE A 198 33.77 -16.85 0.28
CA PHE A 198 34.90 -16.17 -0.34
C PHE A 198 36.27 -16.83 -0.08
N GLU A 199 36.51 -17.45 1.09
CA GLU A 199 37.84 -17.98 1.46
C GLU A 199 38.01 -19.49 1.25
N THR A 200 36.93 -20.27 1.10
CA THR A 200 37.06 -21.69 0.73
C THR A 200 37.46 -21.83 -0.74
N ASN A 201 38.75 -22.03 -0.97
CA ASN A 201 39.38 -22.49 -2.22
C ASN A 201 39.04 -23.95 -2.59
N SER A 202 37.94 -24.48 -2.10
CA SER A 202 37.35 -25.68 -2.65
C SER A 202 36.64 -25.28 -3.93
N ARG A 203 37.37 -25.31 -5.06
CA ARG A 203 36.75 -25.56 -6.36
C ARG A 203 36.03 -26.90 -6.21
N VAL A 204 34.74 -26.89 -5.87
CA VAL A 204 33.89 -28.02 -6.20
C VAL A 204 33.98 -28.08 -7.72
N SER A 205 34.66 -29.12 -8.22
CA SER A 205 34.81 -29.29 -9.65
C SER A 205 33.39 -29.41 -10.22
N LEU A 206 33.13 -28.67 -11.30
CA LEU A 206 31.88 -28.79 -12.08
C LEU A 206 31.69 -30.21 -12.67
N LYS A 207 32.60 -31.16 -12.39
CA LYS A 207 32.52 -32.56 -12.81
C LYS A 207 31.79 -33.49 -11.83
N GLU A 208 31.57 -33.09 -10.57
CA GLU A 208 30.69 -33.86 -9.67
C GLU A 208 29.21 -33.41 -9.78
N PHE A 209 28.96 -32.24 -10.38
CA PHE A 209 27.61 -31.74 -10.69
C PHE A 209 26.94 -32.45 -11.89
N SER A 210 27.69 -33.25 -12.64
CA SER A 210 27.17 -34.08 -13.74
C SER A 210 26.69 -35.47 -13.30
N LEU A 211 27.02 -35.93 -12.09
CA LEU A 211 26.69 -37.29 -11.61
C LEU A 211 25.47 -37.35 -10.68
N SER A 212 24.93 -36.22 -10.22
CA SER A 212 23.58 -36.18 -9.61
C SER A 212 22.48 -35.82 -10.61
N ARG A 213 22.81 -35.69 -11.90
CA ARG A 213 21.86 -35.52 -13.00
C ARG A 213 21.44 -36.83 -13.68
N GLN A 214 21.95 -37.98 -13.24
CA GLN A 214 21.69 -39.27 -13.91
C GLN A 214 20.82 -40.28 -13.12
N ASN A 215 20.23 -39.91 -11.99
CA ASN A 215 19.30 -40.80 -11.28
C ASN A 215 18.08 -40.11 -10.64
N ILE A 216 17.56 -39.03 -11.23
CA ILE A 216 16.15 -38.62 -11.08
C ILE A 216 15.67 -38.00 -12.40
N GLN A 217 15.65 -38.80 -13.45
CA GLN A 217 14.76 -38.59 -14.58
C GLN A 217 14.25 -39.97 -15.00
N LEU A 218 12.91 -40.12 -14.92
CA LEU A 218 12.09 -41.35 -14.97
C LEU A 218 11.87 -41.93 -13.56
N GLU A 219 10.87 -41.51 -12.76
CA GLU A 219 9.48 -41.24 -13.11
C GLU A 219 8.97 -39.90 -12.52
N ILE A 220 8.99 -38.82 -13.29
CA ILE A 220 7.92 -37.80 -13.20
C ILE A 220 7.48 -37.56 -14.64
N ILE A 221 6.41 -38.24 -15.00
CA ILE A 221 5.55 -37.91 -16.13
C ILE A 221 5.22 -36.41 -16.01
N GLY A 222 5.41 -35.66 -17.10
CA GLY A 222 5.50 -34.20 -17.09
C GLY A 222 4.44 -33.45 -16.26
N LEU A 223 4.91 -32.56 -15.40
CA LEU A 223 4.09 -31.52 -14.75
C LEU A 223 4.96 -30.26 -14.60
N ASN A 224 4.74 -29.27 -15.47
CA ASN A 224 5.04 -27.87 -15.17
C ASN A 224 4.20 -27.50 -13.93
N PHE A 225 4.82 -27.29 -12.76
CA PHE A 225 4.08 -26.77 -11.61
C PHE A 225 3.80 -25.28 -11.82
N MET A 226 2.67 -25.02 -12.46
CA MET A 226 2.14 -23.69 -12.71
C MET A 226 1.88 -22.95 -11.38
N ASN A 227 2.34 -21.71 -11.23
CA ASN A 227 2.06 -20.90 -10.05
C ASN A 227 0.68 -20.22 -10.12
N HIS A 228 0.20 -19.62 -9.02
CA HIS A 228 -1.13 -18.99 -8.97
C HIS A 228 -1.33 -17.86 -9.99
N LYS A 229 -0.28 -17.11 -10.32
CA LYS A 229 -0.35 -16.06 -11.35
C LYS A 229 -0.52 -16.69 -12.73
N GLU A 230 0.33 -17.64 -13.08
CA GLU A 230 0.28 -18.35 -14.36
C GLU A 230 -1.06 -19.06 -14.55
N LYS A 231 -1.58 -19.72 -13.50
CA LYS A 231 -2.86 -20.42 -13.56
C LYS A 231 -4.03 -19.46 -13.71
N LEU A 232 -3.99 -18.30 -13.05
CA LEU A 232 -5.00 -17.27 -13.23
C LEU A 232 -4.96 -16.67 -14.64
N LEU A 233 -3.77 -16.44 -15.20
CA LEU A 233 -3.60 -15.96 -16.58
C LEU A 233 -4.10 -16.99 -17.60
N GLU A 234 -3.74 -18.27 -17.43
CA GLU A 234 -4.21 -19.37 -18.29
C GLU A 234 -5.75 -19.41 -18.33
N ILE A 235 -6.40 -19.40 -17.17
CA ILE A 235 -7.86 -19.48 -17.08
C ILE A 235 -8.52 -18.19 -17.55
N TYR A 236 -7.88 -17.03 -17.35
CA TYR A 236 -8.33 -15.78 -17.91
C TYR A 236 -8.33 -15.81 -19.43
N ASP A 237 -7.26 -16.27 -20.07
CA ASP A 237 -7.18 -16.38 -21.54
C ASP A 237 -8.25 -17.34 -22.07
N GLN A 238 -8.47 -18.47 -21.39
CA GLN A 238 -9.57 -19.39 -21.70
C GLN A 238 -10.95 -18.75 -21.50
N SER A 239 -11.09 -17.82 -20.57
CA SER A 239 -12.37 -17.13 -20.31
C SER A 239 -12.76 -16.15 -21.42
N LEU A 240 -11.82 -15.74 -22.28
CA LEU A 240 -12.10 -14.81 -23.38
C LEU A 240 -12.97 -15.46 -24.48
N ASN A 241 -12.89 -16.78 -24.64
CA ASN A 241 -13.66 -17.55 -25.61
C ASN A 241 -14.31 -18.75 -24.92
N LEU A 242 -15.62 -18.67 -24.64
CA LEU A 242 -16.36 -19.84 -24.15
C LEU A 242 -16.67 -20.77 -25.32
N ASP A 243 -16.27 -22.03 -25.20
CA ASP A 243 -16.79 -23.12 -26.05
C ASP A 243 -18.12 -23.59 -25.45
N ASP A 244 -19.22 -23.40 -26.18
CA ASP A 244 -20.59 -23.77 -25.78
C ASP A 244 -20.77 -25.28 -25.49
N ARG A 245 -19.76 -26.11 -25.80
CA ARG A 245 -19.77 -27.55 -25.56
C ARG A 245 -19.36 -27.95 -24.14
N GLN A 246 -18.85 -27.04 -23.31
CA GLN A 246 -18.48 -27.38 -21.94
C GLN A 246 -19.68 -27.40 -20.98
N PRO A 247 -19.81 -28.42 -20.11
CA PRO A 247 -20.96 -28.54 -19.22
C PRO A 247 -20.98 -27.41 -18.18
N LEU A 248 -22.13 -26.74 -18.07
CA LEU A 248 -22.36 -25.70 -17.08
C LEU A 248 -22.54 -26.30 -15.68
N PRO A 249 -22.15 -25.58 -14.61
CA PRO A 249 -22.49 -25.97 -13.23
C PRO A 249 -24.01 -26.07 -13.08
N PRO A 250 -24.54 -26.98 -12.24
CA PRO A 250 -25.98 -27.08 -12.02
C PRO A 250 -26.52 -25.82 -11.32
N GLN A 251 -27.84 -25.62 -11.38
CA GLN A 251 -28.49 -24.63 -10.51
C GLN A 251 -28.38 -25.10 -9.04
N PRO A 252 -28.22 -24.18 -8.06
CA PRO A 252 -28.27 -22.72 -8.15
C PRO A 252 -26.93 -22.04 -8.47
N TYR A 253 -25.86 -22.79 -8.76
CA TYR A 253 -24.50 -22.25 -8.83
C TYR A 253 -24.28 -21.29 -10.00
N GLN A 254 -24.99 -21.46 -11.11
CA GLN A 254 -24.98 -20.47 -12.21
C GLN A 254 -25.46 -19.10 -11.72
N ASN A 255 -26.54 -19.07 -10.94
CA ASN A 255 -27.05 -17.83 -10.35
C ASN A 255 -26.04 -17.25 -9.35
N TYR A 256 -25.35 -18.08 -8.56
CA TYR A 256 -24.31 -17.61 -7.66
C TYR A 256 -23.14 -16.96 -8.39
N ILE A 257 -22.67 -17.55 -9.50
CA ILE A 257 -21.64 -16.94 -10.35
C ILE A 257 -22.09 -15.55 -10.83
N GLN A 258 -23.31 -15.46 -11.35
CA GLN A 258 -23.89 -14.19 -11.82
C GLN A 258 -24.01 -13.15 -10.70
N GLN A 259 -24.41 -13.56 -9.49
CA GLN A 259 -24.49 -12.67 -8.32
C GLN A 259 -23.12 -12.11 -7.93
N ILE A 260 -22.06 -12.94 -7.94
CA ILE A 260 -20.69 -12.48 -7.67
C ILE A 260 -20.20 -11.55 -8.78
N ALA A 261 -20.39 -11.94 -10.05
CA ALA A 261 -19.98 -11.16 -11.22
C ALA A 261 -20.61 -9.76 -11.22
N THR A 262 -21.92 -9.66 -10.99
CA THR A 262 -22.65 -8.38 -10.97
C THR A 262 -22.20 -7.46 -9.83
N ASN A 263 -21.73 -8.04 -8.71
CA ASN A 263 -21.31 -7.28 -7.53
C ASN A 263 -19.79 -7.10 -7.42
N CYS A 264 -18.98 -7.59 -8.36
CA CYS A 264 -17.52 -7.62 -8.25
C CYS A 264 -16.90 -6.24 -7.99
N SER A 265 -17.38 -5.18 -8.65
CA SER A 265 -16.89 -3.82 -8.46
C SER A 265 -17.31 -3.18 -7.12
N LYS A 266 -18.48 -3.56 -6.58
CA LYS A 266 -19.00 -3.06 -5.29
C LYS A 266 -18.43 -3.83 -4.09
N GLN A 267 -18.16 -5.13 -4.26
CA GLN A 267 -17.65 -6.04 -3.23
C GLN A 267 -16.34 -6.69 -3.69
N LYS A 268 -15.36 -5.86 -4.05
CA LYS A 268 -14.05 -6.28 -4.58
C LYS A 268 -13.33 -7.29 -3.67
N GLY A 269 -13.49 -7.16 -2.35
CA GLY A 269 -12.93 -8.10 -1.38
C GLY A 269 -13.46 -9.52 -1.57
N VAL A 270 -14.79 -9.69 -1.66
CA VAL A 270 -15.43 -11.01 -1.83
C VAL A 270 -15.00 -11.64 -3.15
N TYR A 271 -15.00 -10.86 -4.23
CA TYR A 271 -14.55 -11.30 -5.56
C TYR A 271 -13.08 -11.76 -5.56
N THR A 272 -12.19 -10.94 -4.99
CA THR A 272 -10.74 -11.23 -4.93
C THR A 272 -10.46 -12.47 -4.10
N VAL A 273 -11.11 -12.61 -2.94
CA VAL A 273 -11.00 -13.80 -2.08
C VAL A 273 -11.46 -15.03 -2.84
N LEU A 274 -12.64 -14.99 -3.47
CA LEU A 274 -13.17 -16.13 -4.22
C LEU A 274 -12.21 -16.59 -5.33
N ILE A 275 -11.65 -15.66 -6.11
CA ILE A 275 -10.65 -16.01 -7.14
C ILE A 275 -9.43 -16.68 -6.53
N THR A 276 -8.93 -16.14 -5.41
CA THR A 276 -7.78 -16.73 -4.71
C THR A 276 -8.07 -18.18 -4.30
N LEU A 277 -9.24 -18.43 -3.72
CA LEU A 277 -9.66 -19.76 -3.32
C LEU A 277 -9.82 -20.70 -4.52
N LEU A 278 -10.47 -20.24 -5.59
CA LEU A 278 -10.66 -20.99 -6.84
C LEU A 278 -9.33 -21.42 -7.45
N VAL A 279 -8.42 -20.46 -7.70
CA VAL A 279 -7.10 -20.73 -8.27
C VAL A 279 -6.32 -21.70 -7.37
N HIS A 280 -6.41 -21.51 -6.05
CA HIS A 280 -5.73 -22.41 -5.12
C HIS A 280 -6.30 -23.83 -5.15
N LYS A 281 -7.62 -24.00 -5.21
CA LYS A 281 -8.25 -25.33 -5.33
C LYS A 281 -7.84 -26.04 -6.61
N ILE A 282 -7.73 -25.31 -7.72
CA ILE A 282 -7.34 -25.90 -9.00
C ILE A 282 -5.88 -26.42 -8.94
N LEU A 283 -4.98 -25.67 -8.32
CA LEU A 283 -3.59 -26.07 -8.15
C LEU A 283 -3.40 -27.16 -7.08
N TYR A 284 -4.24 -27.16 -6.06
CA TYR A 284 -4.16 -28.09 -4.92
C TYR A 284 -5.55 -28.71 -4.65
N PRO A 285 -6.01 -29.68 -5.47
CA PRO A 285 -7.37 -30.21 -5.40
C PRO A 285 -7.75 -30.82 -4.04
N ASN A 286 -6.75 -31.33 -3.31
CA ASN A 286 -6.93 -31.94 -1.99
C ASN A 286 -6.95 -30.93 -0.83
N GLN A 287 -6.60 -29.67 -1.07
CA GLN A 287 -6.65 -28.63 -0.04
C GLN A 287 -8.10 -28.19 0.17
N ASP A 288 -8.56 -28.20 1.42
CA ASP A 288 -9.85 -27.59 1.77
C ASP A 288 -9.71 -26.06 1.81
N ILE A 289 -10.37 -25.38 0.86
CA ILE A 289 -10.26 -23.93 0.69
C ILE A 289 -11.09 -23.12 1.70
N ARG A 290 -11.95 -23.77 2.51
CA ARG A 290 -12.67 -23.09 3.61
C ARG A 290 -11.71 -22.67 4.72
N TYR A 291 -10.64 -23.44 4.92
CA TYR A 291 -9.59 -23.22 5.92
C TYR A 291 -8.49 -22.29 5.35
N HIS A 292 -8.86 -21.04 5.13
CA HIS A 292 -8.08 -20.07 4.35
C HIS A 292 -6.95 -19.36 5.13
N GLN A 293 -6.68 -19.76 6.37
CA GLN A 293 -5.62 -19.19 7.22
C GLN A 293 -4.76 -20.30 7.85
N THR A 294 -3.46 -20.06 7.98
CA THR A 294 -2.50 -21.05 8.52
C THR A 294 -2.69 -21.38 10.01
N ASN A 295 -3.44 -20.56 10.74
CA ASN A 295 -3.83 -20.82 12.14
C ASN A 295 -5.09 -21.69 12.25
N LEU A 296 -5.80 -21.93 11.15
CA LEU A 296 -6.91 -22.89 11.11
C LEU A 296 -6.35 -24.31 10.87
N PRO A 297 -6.95 -25.37 11.45
CA PRO A 297 -6.50 -26.74 11.24
C PRO A 297 -6.48 -27.10 9.75
N GLY A 298 -5.33 -27.54 9.23
CA GLY A 298 -5.17 -27.87 7.80
C GLY A 298 -5.23 -26.66 6.86
N GLY A 299 -5.16 -25.44 7.39
CA GLY A 299 -5.34 -24.24 6.60
C GLY A 299 -4.08 -23.72 5.91
N PHE A 300 -4.29 -22.88 4.89
CA PHE A 300 -3.22 -22.32 4.05
C PHE A 300 -3.17 -20.79 4.15
N SER A 301 -2.14 -20.16 3.57
CA SER A 301 -1.95 -18.71 3.66
C SER A 301 -2.66 -17.95 2.53
N GLY A 302 -4.00 -17.90 2.55
CA GLY A 302 -4.81 -17.27 1.50
C GLY A 302 -4.44 -15.82 1.23
N ARG A 303 -4.28 -15.01 2.29
CA ARG A 303 -3.85 -13.60 2.16
C ARG A 303 -2.48 -13.43 1.50
N THR A 304 -1.54 -14.32 1.79
CA THR A 304 -0.19 -14.26 1.20
C THR A 304 -0.26 -14.54 -0.29
N ILE A 305 -1.01 -15.57 -0.69
CA ILE A 305 -1.24 -15.91 -2.10
C ILE A 305 -1.90 -14.74 -2.84
N ASP A 306 -2.92 -14.14 -2.23
CA ASP A 306 -3.62 -13.00 -2.82
C ASP A 306 -2.70 -11.79 -3.03
N THR A 307 -2.00 -11.38 -1.97
CA THR A 307 -1.10 -10.23 -1.99
C THR A 307 0.04 -10.42 -3.00
N GLN A 308 0.56 -11.66 -3.10
CA GLN A 308 1.70 -11.97 -3.96
C GLN A 308 1.31 -12.16 -5.42
N TYR A 309 0.18 -12.82 -5.70
CA TYR A 309 -0.18 -13.26 -7.05
C TYR A 309 -1.51 -12.73 -7.55
N ILE A 310 -2.60 -12.87 -6.78
CA ILE A 310 -3.96 -12.66 -7.30
C ILE A 310 -4.29 -11.18 -7.47
N THR A 311 -4.25 -10.37 -6.40
CA THR A 311 -4.54 -8.94 -6.49
C THR A 311 -3.68 -8.22 -7.54
N PRO A 312 -2.34 -8.43 -7.61
CA PRO A 312 -1.51 -7.85 -8.67
C PRO A 312 -1.92 -8.29 -10.08
N THR A 313 -2.26 -9.57 -10.27
CA THR A 313 -2.67 -10.09 -11.58
C THR A 313 -4.03 -9.55 -12.01
N LEU A 314 -5.00 -9.43 -11.10
CA LEU A 314 -6.29 -8.79 -11.41
C LEU A 314 -6.11 -7.33 -11.85
N LYS A 315 -5.23 -6.57 -11.18
CA LYS A 315 -4.89 -5.21 -11.61
C LYS A 315 -4.22 -5.18 -12.98
N GLN A 316 -3.28 -6.09 -13.25
CA GLN A 316 -2.63 -6.21 -14.54
C GLN A 316 -3.66 -6.46 -15.67
N LEU A 317 -4.69 -7.25 -15.40
CA LEU A 317 -5.77 -7.58 -16.34
C LEU A 317 -6.86 -6.50 -16.42
N GLY A 318 -6.79 -5.43 -15.63
CA GLY A 318 -7.84 -4.40 -15.56
C GLY A 318 -9.14 -4.86 -14.91
N LEU A 319 -9.09 -5.94 -14.13
CA LEU A 319 -10.23 -6.51 -13.40
C LEU A 319 -10.42 -5.84 -12.01
N PRO A 320 -11.63 -5.86 -11.43
CA PRO A 320 -11.89 -5.31 -10.11
C PRO A 320 -11.00 -5.96 -9.02
N ALA A 321 -10.16 -5.16 -8.38
CA ALA A 321 -9.26 -5.64 -7.33
C ALA A 321 -9.20 -4.68 -6.14
N MET A 322 -8.83 -5.19 -4.97
CA MET A 322 -8.53 -4.37 -3.80
C MET A 322 -7.21 -3.60 -3.98
N ALA A 323 -7.00 -2.57 -3.16
CA ALA A 323 -5.74 -1.81 -3.17
C ALA A 323 -4.52 -2.68 -2.82
N GLU A 324 -4.66 -3.64 -1.91
CA GLU A 324 -3.58 -4.56 -1.52
C GLU A 324 -4.04 -6.02 -1.49
N SER A 325 -5.15 -6.33 -0.82
CA SER A 325 -5.68 -7.70 -0.70
C SER A 325 -7.18 -7.71 -0.38
N GLY A 326 -7.88 -8.74 -0.85
CA GLY A 326 -9.26 -9.08 -0.46
C GLY A 326 -9.44 -9.29 1.05
N TRP A 327 -8.42 -9.86 1.70
CA TRP A 327 -8.39 -10.14 3.14
C TRP A 327 -8.16 -8.91 4.03
N LEU A 328 -8.00 -7.70 3.48
CA LEU A 328 -8.11 -6.46 4.28
C LEU A 328 -9.56 -6.10 4.61
N THR A 329 -10.52 -6.82 4.01
CA THR A 329 -11.93 -6.66 4.35
C THR A 329 -12.20 -7.33 5.69
N ARG A 330 -12.61 -6.56 6.69
CA ARG A 330 -12.86 -7.05 8.06
C ARG A 330 -13.78 -8.27 8.12
N SER A 331 -14.75 -8.38 7.23
CA SER A 331 -15.67 -9.53 7.17
C SER A 331 -15.06 -10.80 6.58
N LEU A 332 -13.93 -10.71 5.89
CA LEU A 332 -13.23 -11.82 5.24
C LEU A 332 -11.96 -12.23 6.01
N GLU A 333 -11.37 -11.34 6.82
CA GLU A 333 -10.16 -11.64 7.62
C GLU A 333 -10.41 -12.49 8.87
N GLN A 334 -11.67 -12.79 9.21
CA GLN A 334 -12.01 -13.45 10.47
C GLN A 334 -11.44 -14.87 10.52
N PRO A 335 -10.90 -15.32 11.66
CA PRO A 335 -10.28 -16.63 11.81
C PRO A 335 -11.32 -17.75 11.98
N PHE A 336 -12.34 -17.77 11.10
CA PHE A 336 -13.36 -18.81 11.05
C PHE A 336 -13.37 -19.42 9.63
N PRO A 337 -13.54 -20.75 9.48
CA PRO A 337 -13.67 -21.36 8.17
C PRO A 337 -14.83 -20.78 7.36
N TYR A 338 -14.72 -20.70 6.03
CA TYR A 338 -15.80 -20.25 5.15
C TYR A 338 -16.86 -21.33 4.91
N THR A 339 -17.44 -21.85 5.99
CA THR A 339 -18.60 -22.77 5.97
C THR A 339 -19.90 -22.00 5.75
N LEU A 340 -21.01 -22.70 5.47
CA LEU A 340 -22.32 -22.07 5.24
C LEU A 340 -22.83 -21.25 6.44
N ASP A 341 -22.39 -21.57 7.66
CA ASP A 341 -22.68 -20.86 8.91
C ASP A 341 -21.68 -19.73 9.25
N TYR A 342 -20.80 -19.36 8.31
CA TYR A 342 -19.76 -18.36 8.52
C TYR A 342 -20.31 -17.03 9.12
N GLN A 343 -19.74 -16.61 10.25
CA GLN A 343 -20.26 -15.50 11.05
C GLN A 343 -19.86 -14.09 10.53
N GLY A 344 -18.96 -14.02 9.53
CA GLY A 344 -18.53 -12.74 8.96
C GLY A 344 -19.69 -11.97 8.32
N LYS A 345 -19.74 -10.65 8.59
CA LYS A 345 -20.77 -9.75 8.05
C LYS A 345 -20.41 -9.26 6.63
N ILE A 346 -20.70 -10.07 5.62
CA ILE A 346 -20.71 -9.62 4.22
C ILE A 346 -22.02 -8.85 3.99
N SER A 347 -21.94 -7.61 3.52
CA SER A 347 -23.05 -6.64 3.57
C SER A 347 -24.24 -6.97 2.68
N ASN A 348 -24.03 -7.66 1.56
CA ASN A 348 -25.11 -8.14 0.70
C ASN A 348 -25.36 -9.62 0.98
N GLN A 349 -26.53 -9.95 1.52
CA GLN A 349 -26.89 -11.32 1.89
C GLN A 349 -26.85 -12.27 0.68
N LYS A 350 -27.39 -11.88 -0.47
CA LYS A 350 -27.35 -12.70 -1.69
C LYS A 350 -25.91 -12.97 -2.14
N THR A 351 -25.02 -11.99 -2.01
CA THR A 351 -23.59 -12.17 -2.31
C THR A 351 -22.91 -13.08 -1.30
N LYS A 352 -23.27 -13.00 -0.02
CA LYS A 352 -22.76 -13.89 1.03
C LYS A 352 -23.16 -15.33 0.73
N ASP A 353 -24.44 -15.57 0.45
CA ASP A 353 -24.98 -16.89 0.15
C ASP A 353 -24.32 -17.48 -1.10
N ALA A 354 -24.15 -16.66 -2.15
CA ALA A 354 -23.45 -17.05 -3.36
C ALA A 354 -21.97 -17.38 -3.11
N PHE A 355 -21.26 -16.57 -2.32
CA PHE A 355 -19.86 -16.78 -2.00
C PHE A 355 -19.63 -18.08 -1.22
N LEU A 356 -20.37 -18.29 -0.15
CA LEU A 356 -20.25 -19.49 0.69
C LEU A 356 -20.77 -20.73 -0.05
N GLY A 357 -21.87 -20.62 -0.79
CA GLY A 357 -22.44 -21.71 -1.58
C GLY A 357 -21.51 -22.19 -2.70
N LEU A 358 -20.78 -21.28 -3.36
CA LEU A 358 -19.77 -21.68 -4.34
C LEU A 358 -18.60 -22.41 -3.69
N ILE A 359 -18.06 -21.89 -2.58
CA ILE A 359 -16.96 -22.55 -1.86
C ILE A 359 -17.35 -23.96 -1.41
N ASP A 360 -18.53 -24.12 -0.82
CA ASP A 360 -19.03 -25.43 -0.36
C ASP A 360 -19.23 -26.43 -1.52
N PHE A 361 -19.77 -25.95 -2.65
CA PHE A 361 -19.92 -26.76 -3.85
C PHE A 361 -18.59 -27.20 -4.44
N ILE A 362 -17.60 -26.32 -4.45
CA ILE A 362 -16.26 -26.62 -4.98
C ILE A 362 -15.53 -27.60 -4.08
N GLU A 363 -15.73 -27.52 -2.76
CA GLU A 363 -15.14 -28.49 -1.83
C GLU A 363 -15.68 -29.90 -2.05
N THR A 364 -16.96 -30.03 -2.37
CA THR A 364 -17.59 -31.31 -2.69
C THR A 364 -17.37 -31.74 -4.15
N ASN A 365 -17.03 -30.81 -5.04
CA ASN A 365 -16.83 -31.04 -6.48
C ASN A 365 -15.57 -30.31 -7.02
N PRO A 366 -14.34 -30.69 -6.60
CA PRO A 366 -13.11 -29.97 -6.97
C PRO A 366 -12.91 -29.67 -8.46
N PRO A 367 -13.25 -30.58 -9.42
CA PRO A 367 -13.12 -30.31 -10.85
C PRO A 367 -13.95 -29.12 -11.36
N GLN A 368 -14.99 -28.71 -10.63
CA GLN A 368 -15.83 -27.58 -11.00
C GLN A 368 -15.16 -26.21 -10.74
N ALA A 369 -14.06 -26.16 -9.98
CA ALA A 369 -13.37 -24.92 -9.66
C ALA A 369 -12.89 -24.18 -10.92
N GLU A 370 -12.34 -24.89 -11.90
CA GLU A 370 -11.86 -24.28 -13.16
C GLU A 370 -13.01 -23.75 -14.02
N VAL A 371 -14.10 -24.52 -14.13
CA VAL A 371 -15.31 -24.11 -14.86
C VAL A 371 -15.93 -22.85 -14.24
N ILE A 372 -16.07 -22.83 -12.91
CA ILE A 372 -16.62 -21.69 -12.17
C ILE A 372 -15.74 -20.45 -12.34
N LEU A 373 -14.42 -20.59 -12.19
CA LEU A 373 -13.49 -19.47 -12.34
C LEU A 373 -13.54 -18.89 -13.76
N ARG A 374 -13.54 -19.75 -14.78
CA ARG A 374 -13.62 -19.32 -16.17
C ARG A 374 -14.93 -18.58 -16.47
N LEU A 375 -16.08 -19.12 -16.05
CA LEU A 375 -17.39 -18.47 -16.24
C LEU A 375 -17.48 -17.14 -15.48
N LEU A 376 -16.94 -17.09 -14.25
CA LEU A 376 -16.90 -15.86 -13.46
C LEU A 376 -16.07 -14.78 -14.16
N LEU A 377 -14.86 -15.11 -14.64
CA LEU A 377 -13.99 -14.18 -15.35
C LEU A 377 -14.63 -13.71 -16.67
N HIS A 378 -15.29 -14.60 -17.41
CA HIS A 378 -16.01 -14.25 -18.64
C HIS A 378 -17.13 -13.24 -18.37
N GLN A 379 -18.01 -13.51 -17.40
CA GLN A 379 -19.11 -12.60 -17.07
C GLN A 379 -18.61 -11.25 -16.56
N VAL A 380 -17.55 -11.25 -15.73
CA VAL A 380 -16.93 -9.99 -15.27
C VAL A 380 -16.33 -9.20 -16.44
N ASN A 381 -15.66 -9.86 -17.37
CA ASN A 381 -15.14 -9.22 -18.58
C ASN A 381 -16.27 -8.61 -19.43
N GLN A 382 -17.38 -9.33 -19.64
CA GLN A 382 -18.55 -8.79 -20.34
C GLN A 382 -19.11 -7.55 -19.64
N ILE A 383 -19.22 -7.58 -18.30
CA ILE A 383 -19.68 -6.43 -17.50
C ILE A 383 -18.73 -5.24 -17.65
N ILE A 384 -17.42 -5.47 -17.64
CA ILE A 384 -16.43 -4.39 -17.82
C ILE A 384 -16.51 -3.80 -19.23
N GLN A 385 -16.60 -4.64 -20.26
CA GLN A 385 -16.67 -4.18 -21.65
C GLN A 385 -17.98 -3.42 -21.93
N THR A 386 -19.11 -3.88 -21.39
CA THR A 386 -20.39 -3.16 -21.50
C THR A 386 -20.41 -1.84 -20.73
N GLN A 387 -19.55 -1.68 -19.72
CA GLN A 387 -19.38 -0.42 -18.97
C GLN A 387 -18.38 0.56 -19.61
N LYS A 388 -17.57 0.13 -20.60
CA LYS A 388 -16.68 1.05 -21.34
C LYS A 388 -17.50 1.93 -22.27
N ILE A 389 -17.65 3.19 -21.91
CA ILE A 389 -18.22 4.21 -22.78
C ILE A 389 -17.10 4.77 -23.65
N LYS A 390 -17.15 4.48 -24.96
CA LYS A 390 -16.31 5.16 -25.94
C LYS A 390 -16.78 6.61 -26.06
N ILE A 391 -15.84 7.55 -26.01
CA ILE A 391 -16.16 8.96 -26.19
C ILE A 391 -16.20 9.30 -27.68
N LEU A 392 -17.16 10.13 -28.08
CA LEU A 392 -17.26 10.63 -29.46
C LEU A 392 -15.97 11.36 -29.84
N LYS A 393 -15.39 11.00 -30.99
CA LYS A 393 -14.28 11.73 -31.60
C LYS A 393 -14.83 12.86 -32.45
N ILE A 394 -14.09 13.95 -32.50
CA ILE A 394 -14.46 15.10 -33.29
C ILE A 394 -13.39 15.29 -34.36
N ASP A 395 -13.84 15.32 -35.62
CA ASP A 395 -12.97 15.38 -36.80
C ASP A 395 -13.07 16.74 -37.53
N ASN A 396 -13.84 17.72 -37.01
CA ASN A 396 -13.98 19.06 -37.57
C ASN A 396 -13.83 20.17 -36.50
N PRO A 397 -12.87 21.11 -36.62
CA PRO A 397 -12.59 22.15 -35.62
C PRO A 397 -13.52 23.37 -35.64
N GLU A 398 -14.36 23.54 -36.67
CA GLU A 398 -15.20 24.74 -36.85
C GLU A 398 -16.15 25.13 -35.69
N PRO A 399 -16.63 24.23 -34.80
CA PRO A 399 -17.58 24.63 -33.74
C PRO A 399 -16.95 25.06 -32.40
N PHE A 400 -15.61 25.12 -32.26
CA PHE A 400 -14.96 25.28 -30.95
C PHE A 400 -14.28 26.63 -30.73
N ASP A 401 -15.07 27.68 -30.57
CA ASP A 401 -14.54 28.88 -29.93
C ASP A 401 -14.32 28.64 -28.41
N ILE A 402 -13.45 29.45 -27.80
CA ILE A 402 -13.05 29.30 -26.39
C ILE A 402 -14.23 29.47 -25.43
N ASN A 403 -15.20 30.33 -25.75
CA ASN A 403 -16.38 30.54 -24.90
C ASN A 403 -17.31 29.33 -24.94
N THR A 404 -17.54 28.79 -26.13
CA THR A 404 -18.32 27.57 -26.34
C THR A 404 -17.71 26.41 -25.56
N LEU A 405 -16.41 26.14 -25.74
CA LEU A 405 -15.70 25.09 -25.00
C LEU A 405 -15.75 25.27 -23.49
N SER A 406 -15.56 26.50 -23.02
CA SER A 406 -15.58 26.78 -21.58
C SER A 406 -16.97 26.56 -20.98
N SER A 407 -18.03 26.88 -21.74
CA SER A 407 -19.42 26.63 -21.34
C SER A 407 -19.72 25.13 -21.29
N CYS A 408 -19.18 24.35 -22.23
CA CYS A 408 -19.28 22.89 -22.23
C CYS A 408 -18.59 22.26 -21.02
N LEU A 409 -17.38 22.70 -20.69
CA LEU A 409 -16.65 22.24 -19.50
C LEU A 409 -17.38 22.64 -18.22
N GLU A 410 -17.90 23.86 -18.14
CA GLU A 410 -18.68 24.33 -16.99
C GLU A 410 -19.96 23.50 -16.79
N ASN A 411 -20.70 23.20 -17.86
CA ASN A 411 -21.84 22.27 -17.84
C ASN A 411 -21.41 20.88 -17.35
N HIS A 412 -20.28 20.37 -17.85
CA HIS A 412 -19.78 19.07 -17.44
C HIS A 412 -19.39 19.00 -15.96
N PHE A 413 -18.75 20.05 -15.42
CA PHE A 413 -18.28 20.08 -14.03
C PHE A 413 -19.41 20.34 -13.03
N SER A 414 -20.37 21.21 -13.39
CA SER A 414 -21.45 21.64 -12.51
C SER A 414 -22.65 20.69 -12.47
N PHE A 415 -22.72 19.72 -13.39
CA PHE A 415 -23.80 18.73 -13.41
C PHE A 415 -23.88 17.94 -12.09
N ASN A 416 -25.09 17.80 -11.55
CA ASN A 416 -25.32 17.06 -10.31
C ASN A 416 -25.40 15.55 -10.58
N TYR A 417 -24.24 14.89 -10.61
CA TYR A 417 -24.14 13.46 -10.89
C TYR A 417 -24.71 12.53 -9.81
N GLN A 418 -25.00 13.03 -8.60
CA GLN A 418 -25.38 12.23 -7.42
C GLN A 418 -24.43 11.05 -7.11
N THR A 419 -23.22 11.06 -7.67
CA THR A 419 -22.24 9.99 -7.58
C THR A 419 -20.85 10.56 -7.28
N ARG A 420 -19.93 9.71 -6.83
CA ARG A 420 -18.53 10.10 -6.56
C ARG A 420 -17.75 10.12 -7.87
N GLY A 421 -16.74 10.99 -7.95
CA GLY A 421 -15.79 11.06 -9.08
C GLY A 421 -15.81 12.39 -9.84
N ALA A 422 -16.91 13.15 -9.76
CA ALA A 422 -17.06 14.41 -10.49
C ALA A 422 -15.97 15.47 -10.18
N SER A 423 -15.40 15.46 -8.97
CA SER A 423 -14.29 16.36 -8.61
C SER A 423 -13.01 16.16 -9.43
N LYS A 424 -12.90 15.05 -10.16
CA LYS A 424 -11.77 14.74 -11.04
C LYS A 424 -11.91 15.38 -12.43
N LEU A 425 -13.13 15.76 -12.85
CA LEU A 425 -13.35 16.34 -14.18
C LEU A 425 -12.52 17.62 -14.42
N PRO A 426 -12.47 18.60 -13.49
CA PRO A 426 -11.59 19.75 -13.65
C PRO A 426 -10.10 19.41 -13.68
N VAL A 427 -9.68 18.36 -12.95
CA VAL A 427 -8.30 17.88 -12.93
C VAL A 427 -7.90 17.34 -14.30
N LEU A 428 -8.73 16.48 -14.89
CA LEU A 428 -8.50 15.93 -16.23
C LEU A 428 -8.47 17.03 -17.30
N ALA A 429 -9.36 18.02 -17.21
CA ALA A 429 -9.39 19.13 -18.16
C ALA A 429 -8.12 19.98 -18.08
N LEU A 430 -7.71 20.40 -16.88
CA LEU A 430 -6.48 21.16 -16.71
C LEU A 430 -5.25 20.34 -17.10
N TYR A 431 -5.25 19.03 -16.81
CA TYR A 431 -4.16 18.15 -17.24
C TYR A 431 -4.06 18.06 -18.76
N ALA A 432 -5.17 17.89 -19.48
CA ALA A 432 -5.20 17.91 -20.94
C ALA A 432 -4.66 19.24 -21.51
N ILE A 433 -5.00 20.37 -20.89
CA ILE A 433 -4.45 21.67 -21.26
C ILE A 433 -2.93 21.70 -21.03
N TYR A 434 -2.43 21.25 -19.88
CA TYR A 434 -1.00 21.21 -19.59
C TYR A 434 -0.23 20.26 -20.52
N GLN A 435 -0.84 19.19 -21.01
CA GLN A 435 -0.25 18.34 -22.04
C GLN A 435 0.04 19.12 -23.33
N ARG A 436 -0.78 20.12 -23.68
CA ARG A 436 -0.54 21.02 -24.81
C ARG A 436 0.43 22.15 -24.46
N LEU A 437 0.20 22.84 -23.34
CA LEU A 437 1.03 23.98 -22.92
C LEU A 437 2.51 23.62 -22.82
N ILE A 438 2.86 22.41 -22.34
CA ILE A 438 4.25 21.98 -22.22
C ILE A 438 4.95 21.84 -23.57
N ILE A 439 4.20 21.55 -24.63
CA ILE A 439 4.72 21.41 -26.00
C ILE A 439 4.82 22.79 -26.66
N GLU A 440 3.82 23.65 -26.47
CA GLU A 440 3.63 24.85 -27.29
C GLU A 440 4.18 26.14 -26.67
N VAL A 441 4.26 26.23 -25.35
CA VAL A 441 4.68 27.46 -24.67
C VAL A 441 6.16 27.39 -24.34
N GLU A 442 6.96 28.32 -24.88
CA GLU A 442 8.44 28.37 -24.74
C GLU A 442 8.91 28.29 -23.27
N ARG A 443 8.12 28.83 -22.33
CA ARG A 443 8.38 28.72 -20.88
C ARG A 443 8.61 27.27 -20.41
N TYR A 444 8.00 26.29 -21.09
CA TYR A 444 8.00 24.88 -20.73
C TYR A 444 8.88 23.99 -21.59
N LYS A 445 9.68 24.55 -22.53
CA LYS A 445 10.49 23.82 -23.51
C LYS A 445 11.39 22.70 -22.98
N TYR A 446 11.72 22.73 -21.69
CA TYR A 446 12.51 21.70 -21.01
C TYR A 446 11.83 21.17 -19.73
N CYS A 447 10.50 21.21 -19.71
CA CYS A 447 9.71 20.74 -18.60
C CYS A 447 9.03 19.41 -18.93
N THR A 448 8.75 18.62 -17.91
CA THR A 448 8.02 17.37 -18.02
C THR A 448 6.80 17.38 -17.12
N LEU A 449 5.66 16.94 -17.67
CA LEU A 449 4.43 16.71 -16.92
C LEU A 449 4.50 15.35 -16.23
N LYS A 450 4.26 15.31 -14.92
CA LYS A 450 4.12 14.02 -14.23
C LYS A 450 2.80 13.36 -14.63
N ALA A 451 2.85 12.06 -14.94
CA ALA A 451 1.65 11.28 -15.21
C ALA A 451 0.66 11.33 -14.03
N LEU A 452 -0.64 11.47 -14.33
CA LEU A 452 -1.70 11.43 -13.31
C LEU A 452 -1.66 10.12 -12.52
N GLY A 453 -1.65 10.21 -11.19
CA GLY A 453 -1.82 9.07 -10.29
C GLY A 453 -3.30 8.73 -10.07
N SER A 454 -3.58 7.59 -9.41
CA SER A 454 -4.93 7.31 -8.88
C SER A 454 -5.20 8.18 -7.65
N HIS A 455 -6.32 8.91 -7.63
CA HIS A 455 -6.72 9.81 -6.53
C HIS A 455 -7.19 9.07 -5.26
N THR A 456 -7.02 7.74 -5.18
CA THR A 456 -7.49 6.93 -4.04
C THR A 456 -6.51 6.83 -2.88
N ALA A 457 -5.31 7.41 -2.97
CA ALA A 457 -4.42 7.57 -1.83
C ALA A 457 -4.87 8.77 -0.98
N SER A 458 -5.01 8.61 0.34
CA SER A 458 -5.25 9.77 1.21
C SER A 458 -4.07 10.74 1.10
N ASP A 459 -4.32 12.04 1.05
CA ASP A 459 -3.29 13.09 0.93
C ASP A 459 -2.20 13.02 2.02
N LEU A 460 -2.47 12.36 3.14
CA LEU A 460 -1.49 12.09 4.21
C LEU A 460 -0.45 11.03 3.83
N THR A 461 -0.74 10.21 2.82
CA THR A 461 0.09 9.09 2.33
C THR A 461 0.60 9.29 0.90
N SER A 462 0.01 10.22 0.14
CA SER A 462 0.49 10.52 -1.21
C SER A 462 1.81 11.32 -1.13
N GLY A 463 2.86 10.83 -1.77
CA GLY A 463 4.10 11.58 -1.97
C GLY A 463 3.97 12.72 -2.98
N SER A 464 2.76 13.27 -3.18
CA SER A 464 2.45 14.27 -4.21
C SER A 464 2.45 15.68 -3.64
N ALA A 465 2.96 16.64 -4.41
CA ALA A 465 2.90 18.06 -4.08
C ALA A 465 1.55 18.70 -4.45
N GLY A 466 0.79 18.13 -5.39
CA GLY A 466 -0.56 18.59 -5.76
C GLY A 466 -1.27 17.65 -6.74
N ASP A 467 -2.31 18.12 -7.43
CA ASP A 467 -3.06 17.34 -8.41
C ASP A 467 -2.31 17.21 -9.75
N ILE A 468 -1.62 18.28 -10.16
CA ILE A 468 -0.77 18.31 -11.35
C ILE A 468 0.60 18.87 -10.95
N GLU A 469 1.67 18.21 -11.41
CA GLU A 469 3.05 18.55 -11.07
C GLU A 469 3.92 18.65 -12.33
N ILE A 470 4.69 19.73 -12.42
CA ILE A 470 5.57 20.03 -13.55
C ILE A 470 7.00 20.11 -13.03
N PHE A 471 7.89 19.40 -13.71
CA PHE A 471 9.31 19.32 -13.36
C PHE A 471 10.16 19.95 -14.45
N ASP A 472 11.28 20.57 -14.09
CA ASP A 472 12.28 21.03 -15.06
C ASP A 472 13.22 19.90 -15.52
N LYS A 473 14.16 20.24 -16.41
CA LYS A 473 15.19 19.32 -16.92
C LYS A 473 16.05 18.65 -15.86
N ASN A 474 16.17 19.25 -14.68
CA ASN A 474 16.92 18.71 -13.56
C ASN A 474 16.05 17.88 -12.62
N LYS A 475 14.80 17.58 -13.02
CA LYS A 475 13.78 16.92 -12.21
C LYS A 475 13.44 17.70 -10.93
N GLN A 476 13.64 19.01 -10.91
CA GLN A 476 13.16 19.86 -9.82
C GLN A 476 11.71 20.24 -10.07
N LEU A 477 10.90 20.16 -9.01
CA LEU A 477 9.50 20.57 -9.06
C LEU A 477 9.42 22.09 -9.22
N ILE A 478 8.85 22.57 -10.32
CA ILE A 478 8.75 24.01 -10.60
C ILE A 478 7.35 24.56 -10.37
N GLU A 479 6.32 23.79 -10.68
CA GLU A 479 4.94 24.27 -10.67
C GLU A 479 4.00 23.16 -10.23
N VAL A 480 3.10 23.52 -9.33
CA VAL A 480 2.09 22.64 -8.76
C VAL A 480 0.73 23.27 -8.97
N ILE A 481 -0.25 22.47 -9.37
CA ILE A 481 -1.64 22.88 -9.49
C ILE A 481 -2.49 22.01 -8.57
N GLU A 482 -3.15 22.66 -7.61
CA GLU A 482 -4.10 22.08 -6.68
C GLU A 482 -5.51 22.56 -7.04
N ILE A 483 -6.46 21.65 -7.16
CA ILE A 483 -7.79 21.92 -7.68
C ILE A 483 -8.84 21.57 -6.64
N LYS A 484 -9.73 22.52 -6.32
CA LYS A 484 -10.79 22.39 -5.33
C LYS A 484 -12.16 22.59 -5.99
N HIS A 485 -12.78 21.48 -6.40
CA HIS A 485 -14.12 21.51 -6.98
C HIS A 485 -15.20 21.76 -5.91
N GLY A 486 -16.10 22.71 -6.15
CA GLY A 486 -17.24 23.03 -5.30
C GLY A 486 -16.90 23.69 -3.95
N LYS A 487 -15.74 24.36 -3.84
CA LYS A 487 -15.27 25.01 -2.60
C LYS A 487 -14.82 26.45 -2.83
N TYR A 488 -14.83 27.27 -1.78
CA TYR A 488 -14.11 28.54 -1.75
C TYR A 488 -12.65 28.29 -1.39
N ILE A 489 -11.76 29.21 -1.77
CA ILE A 489 -10.39 29.19 -1.25
C ILE A 489 -10.42 29.84 0.14
N ASP A 490 -10.17 29.04 1.17
CA ASP A 490 -10.12 29.46 2.57
C ASP A 490 -8.71 29.31 3.16
N LEU A 491 -8.51 29.84 4.37
CA LEU A 491 -7.23 29.75 5.08
C LEU A 491 -6.79 28.31 5.37
N GLN A 492 -7.72 27.36 5.49
CA GLN A 492 -7.38 25.97 5.73
C GLN A 492 -6.72 25.34 4.50
N ILE A 493 -7.28 25.58 3.30
CA ILE A 493 -6.68 25.15 2.03
C ILE A 493 -5.27 25.74 1.89
N LEU A 494 -5.10 27.03 2.22
CA LEU A 494 -3.80 27.70 2.14
C LEU A 494 -2.77 27.12 3.12
N ARG A 495 -3.17 26.78 4.35
CA ARG A 495 -2.29 26.12 5.33
C ARG A 495 -1.84 24.73 4.86
N ILE A 496 -2.75 23.96 4.27
CA ILE A 496 -2.40 22.65 3.69
C ILE A 496 -1.41 22.83 2.53
N ALA A 497 -1.63 23.82 1.66
CA ALA A 497 -0.71 24.15 0.59
C ALA A 497 0.67 24.57 1.13
N LYS A 498 0.72 25.35 2.22
CA LYS A 498 1.97 25.74 2.89
C LYS A 498 2.79 24.53 3.34
N ASP A 499 2.17 23.54 3.97
CA ASP A 499 2.85 22.32 4.40
C ASP A 499 3.47 21.56 3.21
N LYS A 500 2.73 21.51 2.09
CA LYS A 500 3.22 20.92 0.83
C LYS A 500 4.36 21.75 0.23
N ILE A 501 4.27 23.08 0.24
CA ILE A 501 5.32 23.99 -0.24
C ILE A 501 6.61 23.81 0.56
N ILE A 502 6.53 23.75 1.90
CA ILE A 502 7.69 23.52 2.77
C ILE A 502 8.35 22.18 2.44
N LYS A 503 7.54 21.15 2.19
CA LYS A 503 8.03 19.79 1.93
C LYS A 503 8.66 19.63 0.54
N PHE A 504 8.04 20.18 -0.50
CA PHE A 504 8.38 19.91 -1.90
C PHE A 504 9.09 21.07 -2.60
N ASN A 505 9.11 22.26 -2.00
CA ASN A 505 9.79 23.47 -2.46
C ASN A 505 9.55 23.85 -3.94
N PRO A 506 8.28 23.95 -4.40
CA PRO A 506 7.99 24.38 -5.77
C PRO A 506 8.22 25.89 -5.94
N ARG A 507 8.51 26.33 -7.17
CA ARG A 507 8.61 27.77 -7.48
C ARG A 507 7.25 28.46 -7.53
N ARG A 508 6.24 27.78 -8.05
CA ARG A 508 4.85 28.27 -8.14
C ARG A 508 3.86 27.24 -7.64
N TYR A 509 2.83 27.70 -6.94
CA TYR A 509 1.75 26.87 -6.43
C TYR A 509 0.40 27.50 -6.76
N TYR A 510 -0.33 26.87 -7.67
CA TYR A 510 -1.67 27.29 -8.08
C TYR A 510 -2.72 26.61 -7.20
N ILE A 511 -3.63 27.40 -6.66
CA ILE A 511 -4.83 26.92 -5.97
C ILE A 511 -6.02 27.37 -6.82
N LEU A 512 -6.59 26.42 -7.56
CA LEU A 512 -7.70 26.66 -8.47
C LEU A 512 -8.98 26.12 -7.88
N SER A 513 -10.04 26.93 -7.86
CA SER A 513 -11.29 26.53 -7.19
C SER A 513 -12.54 26.91 -7.98
N SER A 514 -13.66 26.24 -7.71
CA SER A 514 -14.95 26.58 -8.35
C SER A 514 -15.47 27.95 -7.91
N PHE A 515 -15.23 28.31 -6.65
CA PHE A 515 -15.53 29.63 -6.10
C PHE A 515 -14.23 30.38 -5.79
N ASP A 516 -14.32 31.70 -5.73
CA ASP A 516 -13.17 32.57 -5.46
C ASP A 516 -12.66 32.42 -4.01
N VAL A 517 -11.72 33.28 -3.61
CA VAL A 517 -11.32 33.46 -2.22
C VAL A 517 -12.54 33.80 -1.37
N LYS A 518 -12.67 33.12 -0.23
CA LYS A 518 -13.78 33.34 0.70
C LYS A 518 -13.81 34.82 1.11
N PRO A 519 -14.91 35.58 0.88
CA PRO A 519 -14.92 37.04 1.04
C PRO A 519 -14.48 37.52 2.43
N THR A 520 -14.79 36.76 3.47
CA THR A 520 -14.44 37.09 4.87
C THR A 520 -12.97 36.87 5.21
N GLU A 521 -12.18 36.24 4.33
CA GLU A 521 -10.79 35.81 4.60
C GLU A 521 -9.78 36.39 3.59
N VAL A 522 -10.20 37.28 2.69
CA VAL A 522 -9.36 37.83 1.61
C VAL A 522 -8.07 38.46 2.15
N GLU A 523 -8.17 39.37 3.12
CA GLU A 523 -7.00 40.06 3.69
C GLU A 523 -6.03 39.09 4.37
N LEU A 524 -6.56 38.12 5.12
CA LEU A 524 -5.76 37.12 5.82
C LEU A 524 -5.03 36.19 4.83
N ILE A 525 -5.72 35.77 3.77
CA ILE A 525 -5.15 34.93 2.72
C ILE A 525 -4.06 35.68 1.97
N MET A 526 -4.27 36.96 1.62
CA MET A 526 -3.25 37.77 0.94
C MET A 526 -2.01 37.99 1.82
N SER A 527 -2.20 38.24 3.12
CA SER A 527 -1.10 38.35 4.09
C SER A 527 -0.29 37.06 4.21
N GLU A 528 -0.96 35.91 4.26
CA GLU A 528 -0.30 34.60 4.37
C GLU A 528 0.42 34.23 3.06
N ILE A 529 -0.15 34.54 1.89
CA ILE A 529 0.51 34.38 0.58
C ILE A 529 1.82 35.18 0.54
N GLN A 530 1.79 36.44 0.99
CA GLN A 530 2.98 37.27 1.02
C GLN A 530 4.02 36.73 2.00
N THR A 531 3.59 36.21 3.14
CA THR A 531 4.45 35.55 4.13
C THR A 531 5.14 34.32 3.54
N ILE A 532 4.40 33.47 2.82
CA ILE A 532 4.96 32.27 2.18
C ILE A 532 5.97 32.66 1.09
N LYS A 533 5.66 33.67 0.28
CA LYS A 533 6.59 34.18 -0.73
C LYS A 533 7.89 34.68 -0.11
N ASN A 534 7.81 35.45 0.98
CA ASN A 534 8.99 36.01 1.65
C ASN A 534 9.83 34.94 2.33
N ASN A 535 9.21 33.95 2.97
CA ASN A 535 9.90 32.96 3.78
C ASN A 535 10.38 31.73 2.98
N HIS A 536 9.67 31.39 1.90
CA HIS A 536 9.91 30.15 1.14
C HIS A 536 10.16 30.39 -0.36
N GLY A 537 10.09 31.63 -0.84
CA GLY A 537 10.36 31.96 -2.25
C GLY A 537 9.31 31.44 -3.24
N CYS A 538 8.24 30.79 -2.77
CA CYS A 538 7.19 30.23 -3.59
C CYS A 538 6.11 31.26 -3.91
N GLN A 539 5.74 31.40 -5.19
CA GLN A 539 4.62 32.23 -5.61
C GLN A 539 3.32 31.43 -5.54
N ILE A 540 2.38 31.86 -4.70
CA ILE A 540 1.04 31.27 -4.67
C ILE A 540 0.11 32.07 -5.57
N ILE A 541 -0.64 31.36 -6.43
CA ILE A 541 -1.61 31.94 -7.34
C ILE A 541 -2.99 31.33 -7.04
N THR A 542 -3.92 32.15 -6.57
CA THR A 542 -5.31 31.76 -6.36
C THR A 542 -6.16 32.23 -7.53
N ASN A 543 -6.95 31.34 -8.14
CA ASN A 543 -7.85 31.71 -9.24
C ASN A 543 -9.04 30.74 -9.38
N GLY A 544 -10.01 31.11 -10.20
CA GLY A 544 -11.11 30.22 -10.59
C GLY A 544 -10.68 29.16 -11.61
N ILE A 545 -11.30 27.97 -11.55
CA ILE A 545 -11.08 26.87 -12.52
C ILE A 545 -11.42 27.32 -13.95
N ILE A 546 -12.67 27.76 -14.19
CA ILE A 546 -13.13 28.16 -15.53
C ILE A 546 -12.38 29.39 -16.06
N PRO A 547 -12.15 30.47 -15.28
CA PRO A 547 -11.31 31.58 -15.72
C PRO A 547 -9.90 31.15 -16.15
N THR A 548 -9.28 30.22 -15.41
CA THR A 548 -7.95 29.70 -15.75
C THR A 548 -7.98 28.89 -17.04
N ILE A 549 -8.96 28.00 -17.19
CA ILE A 549 -9.18 27.22 -18.42
C ILE A 549 -9.36 28.16 -19.62
N LYS A 550 -10.25 29.16 -19.52
CA LYS A 550 -10.47 30.18 -20.56
C LYS A 550 -9.17 30.86 -20.98
N TYR A 551 -8.35 31.25 -20.01
CA TYR A 551 -7.07 31.89 -20.29
C TYR A 551 -6.07 30.95 -20.97
N TYR A 552 -5.94 29.71 -20.48
CA TYR A 552 -4.98 28.75 -21.04
C TYR A 552 -5.39 28.22 -22.41
N LEU A 553 -6.69 28.11 -22.71
CA LEU A 553 -7.16 27.76 -24.05
C LEU A 553 -6.73 28.79 -25.12
N ARG A 554 -6.46 30.05 -24.73
CA ARG A 554 -5.91 31.08 -25.64
C ARG A 554 -4.44 30.87 -25.99
N LEU A 555 -3.74 30.05 -25.20
CA LEU A 555 -2.30 29.81 -25.35
C LEU A 555 -1.98 28.55 -26.15
N ILE A 556 -3.00 27.75 -26.49
CA ILE A 556 -2.85 26.53 -27.29
C ILE A 556 -3.32 26.78 -28.72
N SER A 557 -2.69 26.13 -29.69
CA SER A 557 -2.95 26.33 -31.12
C SER A 557 -4.21 25.62 -31.60
N SER A 558 -4.58 24.49 -30.97
CA SER A 558 -5.73 23.68 -31.37
C SER A 558 -6.64 23.35 -30.18
N PRO A 559 -7.80 24.03 -30.08
CA PRO A 559 -8.84 23.65 -29.13
C PRO A 559 -9.37 22.22 -29.37
N GLU A 560 -9.35 21.74 -30.62
CA GLU A 560 -9.72 20.37 -30.99
C GLU A 560 -8.79 19.34 -30.36
N GLU A 561 -7.47 19.56 -30.41
CA GLU A 561 -6.52 18.65 -29.76
C GLU A 561 -6.70 18.60 -28.24
N PHE A 562 -7.09 19.71 -27.62
CA PHE A 562 -7.49 19.74 -26.23
C PHE A 562 -8.73 18.87 -26.00
N VAL A 563 -9.79 19.04 -26.79
CA VAL A 563 -11.03 18.24 -26.67
C VAL A 563 -10.72 16.76 -26.83
N ASN A 564 -9.96 16.38 -27.86
CA ASN A 564 -9.56 15.00 -28.10
C ASN A 564 -8.73 14.42 -26.93
N SER A 565 -7.81 15.21 -26.37
CA SER A 565 -7.02 14.82 -25.20
C SER A 565 -7.90 14.65 -23.94
N TYR A 566 -8.80 15.59 -23.68
CA TYR A 566 -9.72 15.54 -22.54
C TYR A 566 -10.71 14.36 -22.66
N SER A 567 -11.29 14.16 -23.84
CA SER A 567 -12.15 13.03 -24.19
C SER A 567 -11.45 11.70 -23.94
N HIS A 568 -10.19 11.57 -24.37
CA HIS A 568 -9.40 10.36 -24.14
C HIS A 568 -9.16 10.11 -22.66
N LEU A 569 -8.81 11.16 -21.88
CA LEU A 569 -8.64 11.04 -20.43
C LEU A 569 -9.93 10.59 -19.74
N ILE A 570 -11.09 11.14 -20.12
CA ILE A 570 -12.40 10.70 -19.61
C ILE A 570 -12.65 9.23 -19.94
N GLU A 571 -12.36 8.82 -21.17
CA GLU A 571 -12.59 7.45 -21.66
C GLU A 571 -11.81 6.42 -20.83
N ILE A 572 -10.53 6.67 -20.59
CA ILE A 572 -9.63 5.73 -19.89
C ILE A 572 -9.69 5.83 -18.37
N ASP A 573 -10.24 6.91 -17.80
CA ASP A 573 -10.25 7.09 -16.35
C ASP A 573 -11.17 6.06 -15.66
N SER A 574 -10.59 5.33 -14.70
CA SER A 574 -11.27 4.26 -13.96
C SER A 574 -12.08 4.76 -12.76
N GLU A 575 -11.88 6.00 -12.32
CA GLU A 575 -12.58 6.61 -11.18
C GLU A 575 -13.86 7.33 -11.64
N LEU A 576 -13.90 7.78 -12.90
CA LEU A 576 -15.12 8.27 -13.52
C LEU A 576 -16.12 7.14 -13.78
N GLN A 577 -17.30 7.28 -13.19
CA GLN A 577 -18.45 6.42 -13.46
C GLN A 577 -19.05 6.67 -14.85
N THR A 578 -19.80 5.68 -15.38
CA THR A 578 -20.49 5.70 -16.67
C THR A 578 -21.28 6.99 -16.91
N ILE A 579 -21.97 7.52 -15.89
CA ILE A 579 -22.77 8.75 -16.01
C ILE A 579 -21.92 9.99 -16.36
N HIS A 580 -20.68 10.09 -15.87
CA HIS A 580 -19.77 11.19 -16.21
C HIS A 580 -19.34 11.14 -17.67
N LYS A 581 -19.08 9.92 -18.18
CA LYS A 581 -18.67 9.67 -19.57
C LYS A 581 -19.83 9.92 -20.53
N LEU A 582 -21.03 9.45 -20.18
CA LEU A 582 -22.26 9.71 -20.95
C LEU A 582 -22.59 11.20 -21.02
N LYS A 583 -22.44 11.93 -19.92
CA LYS A 583 -22.68 13.38 -19.92
C LYS A 583 -21.72 14.13 -20.85
N TRP A 584 -20.46 13.69 -20.92
CA TRP A 584 -19.52 14.28 -21.88
C TRP A 584 -19.93 13.99 -23.33
N ASN A 585 -20.34 12.75 -23.64
CA ASN A 585 -20.88 12.41 -24.96
C ASN A 585 -22.11 13.24 -25.32
N GLU A 586 -23.06 13.43 -24.39
CA GLU A 586 -24.23 14.29 -24.59
C GLU A 586 -23.81 15.73 -24.95
N ILE A 587 -22.84 16.29 -24.22
CA ILE A 587 -22.31 17.64 -24.49
C ILE A 587 -21.66 17.71 -25.87
N LEU A 588 -20.85 16.71 -26.24
CA LEU A 588 -20.21 16.66 -27.56
C LEU A 588 -21.23 16.51 -28.69
N SER A 589 -22.24 15.65 -28.54
CA SER A 589 -23.31 15.50 -29.54
C SER A 589 -24.02 16.81 -29.81
N ASN A 590 -24.36 17.57 -28.76
CA ASN A 590 -25.03 18.85 -28.89
C ASN A 590 -24.18 19.92 -29.62
N LEU A 591 -22.85 19.79 -29.59
CA LEU A 591 -21.93 20.69 -30.29
C LEU A 591 -21.76 20.34 -31.77
N ILE A 592 -21.89 19.06 -32.13
CA ILE A 592 -21.72 18.57 -33.51
C ILE A 592 -23.05 18.68 -34.29
N SER A 593 -24.19 18.52 -33.60
CA SER A 593 -25.53 18.51 -34.20
C SER A 593 -26.19 19.86 -34.59
N PRO A 594 -25.60 21.07 -34.53
CA PRO A 594 -26.28 22.27 -35.05
C PRO A 594 -26.47 22.29 -36.57
N ILE A 595 -25.83 21.39 -37.34
CA ILE A 595 -25.77 21.47 -38.81
C ILE A 595 -26.85 20.60 -39.52
N GLU A 596 -27.56 19.71 -38.83
CA GLU A 596 -28.56 18.82 -39.47
C GLU A 596 -30.03 19.19 -39.24
N GLN A 597 -30.34 20.40 -38.75
CA GLN A 597 -31.72 20.86 -38.53
C GLN A 597 -32.11 22.15 -39.28
N ILE A 598 -31.52 22.42 -40.44
CA ILE A 598 -32.01 23.49 -41.36
C ILE A 598 -32.34 22.90 -42.72
#